data_AF-A0A3D6E9W8-F1
#
_entry.id   AF-A0A3D6E9W8-F1
#
_cell.length_a   1.000
_cell.length_b   1.000
_cell.length_c   1.000
_cell.angle_alpha   90.00
_cell.angle_beta   90.00
_cell.angle_gamma   90.00
#
_symmetry.space_group_name_H-M   'P 1'
#
loop_
_entity.id
_entity.type
_entity.pdbx_description
1 polymer ?
#
loop_
_entity_poly.entity_id
_entity_poly.type
_entity_poly.pdbx_seq_one_letter_code
_entity_poly.pdbx_strand_id
1 'polypeptide(L)'
;MSIKDRFIENVLRDEGNRLLRNQGKALRKRLKFHTHRLYDTRRISVSESRLTFTHTVYERFLDMKRLQDGTIQRRRRRIHNRFVYGHYRSIAGRLLYEFTEETIQEIRESIKQENHGRKNQ
;
A
#
# COMPACT_ATOMS: atom_id res chain seq x y z
N MET A 1 -2.71 -12.04 19.76
CA MET A 1 -2.18 -10.92 18.95
C MET A 1 -1.85 -9.78 19.90
N SER A 2 -0.63 -9.23 19.86
CA SER A 2 -0.25 -8.11 20.75
C SER A 2 -0.79 -6.77 20.24
N ILE A 3 -0.82 -5.75 21.10
CA ILE A 3 -1.18 -4.37 20.71
C ILE A 3 -0.20 -3.84 19.66
N LYS A 4 1.10 -4.18 19.79
CA LYS A 4 2.14 -3.81 18.82
C LYS A 4 1.86 -4.43 17.45
N ASP A 5 1.53 -5.71 17.40
CA ASP A 5 1.21 -6.39 16.13
C ASP A 5 -0.03 -5.77 15.50
N ARG A 6 -1.04 -5.45 16.32
CA ARG A 6 -2.27 -4.82 15.83
C ARG A 6 -2.01 -3.41 15.28
N PHE A 7 -1.17 -2.63 15.95
CA PHE A 7 -0.71 -1.33 15.46
C PHE A 7 -0.01 -1.46 14.10
N ILE A 8 0.98 -2.37 14.00
CA ILE A 8 1.72 -2.62 12.76
C ILE A 8 0.74 -3.01 11.64
N GLU A 9 -0.16 -3.96 11.89
CA GLU A 9 -1.16 -4.37 10.90
C GLU A 9 -2.07 -3.22 10.46
N ASN A 10 -2.52 -2.38 11.39
CA ASN A 10 -3.37 -1.23 11.09
C ASN A 10 -2.63 -0.24 10.16
N VAL A 11 -1.37 0.11 10.49
CA VAL A 11 -0.53 1.00 9.67
C VAL A 11 -0.31 0.41 8.28
N LEU A 12 0.05 -0.88 8.20
CA LEU A 12 0.30 -1.55 6.93
C LEU A 12 -0.96 -1.64 6.07
N ARG A 13 -2.13 -1.92 6.66
CA ARG A 13 -3.40 -1.97 5.92
C ARG A 13 -3.79 -0.61 5.38
N ASP A 14 -3.71 0.45 6.19
CA ASP A 14 -4.03 1.81 5.75
C ASP A 14 -3.07 2.27 4.64
N GLU A 15 -1.76 2.12 4.82
CA GLU A 15 -0.78 2.52 3.82
C GLU A 15 -0.87 1.68 2.53
N GLY A 16 -1.16 0.38 2.64
CA GLY A 16 -1.43 -0.48 1.48
C GLY A 16 -2.66 -0.03 0.69
N ASN A 17 -3.76 0.30 1.36
CA ASN A 17 -4.97 0.82 0.72
C ASN A 17 -4.73 2.19 0.06
N ARG A 18 -3.99 3.07 0.75
CA ARG A 18 -3.57 4.37 0.19
C ARG A 18 -2.70 4.19 -1.04
N LEU A 19 -1.78 3.21 -1.04
CA LEU A 19 -0.95 2.86 -2.19
C LEU A 19 -1.83 2.48 -3.39
N LEU A 20 -2.75 1.53 -3.22
CA LEU A 20 -3.63 1.09 -4.31
C LEU A 20 -4.44 2.25 -4.90
N ARG A 21 -5.00 3.10 -4.02
CA ARG A 21 -5.81 4.26 -4.40
C ARG A 21 -4.99 5.33 -5.13
N ASN A 22 -3.86 5.72 -4.56
CA ASN A 22 -3.02 6.80 -5.09
C ASN A 22 -2.35 6.40 -6.41
N GLN A 23 -1.80 5.18 -6.46
CA GLN A 23 -1.25 4.64 -7.69
C GLN A 23 -2.35 4.47 -8.74
N GLY A 24 -3.54 3.97 -8.34
CA GLY A 24 -4.68 3.80 -9.24
C GLY A 24 -5.12 5.11 -9.89
N LYS A 25 -5.20 6.20 -9.12
CA LYS A 25 -5.48 7.56 -9.65
C LYS A 25 -4.42 7.98 -10.69
N ALA A 26 -3.15 7.71 -10.41
CA ALA A 26 -2.07 8.06 -11.33
C ALA A 26 -2.08 7.22 -12.60
N LEU A 27 -2.37 5.93 -12.51
CA LEU A 27 -2.54 5.03 -13.66
C LEU A 27 -3.64 5.56 -14.58
N ARG A 28 -4.84 5.86 -14.03
CA ARG A 28 -5.97 6.42 -14.79
C ARG A 28 -5.65 7.76 -15.45
N LYS A 29 -4.88 8.61 -14.77
CA LYS A 29 -4.50 9.93 -15.31
C LYS A 29 -3.44 9.85 -16.42
N ARG A 30 -2.55 8.85 -16.39
CA ARG A 30 -1.31 8.85 -17.20
C ARG A 30 -1.28 7.82 -18.32
N LEU A 31 -2.16 6.82 -18.29
CA LEU A 31 -2.18 5.71 -19.24
C LEU A 31 -3.53 5.64 -19.95
N LYS A 32 -3.52 5.17 -21.20
CA LYS A 32 -4.72 4.73 -21.91
C LYS A 32 -4.78 3.21 -21.80
N PHE A 33 -5.90 2.67 -21.32
CA PHE A 33 -6.08 1.23 -21.14
C PHE A 33 -6.76 0.61 -22.36
N HIS A 34 -6.34 -0.61 -22.71
CA HIS A 34 -7.06 -1.47 -23.65
C HIS A 34 -7.73 -2.63 -22.91
N THR A 35 -6.98 -3.32 -22.03
CA THR A 35 -7.46 -4.52 -21.30
C THR A 35 -7.66 -4.31 -19.80
N HIS A 36 -7.41 -3.10 -19.28
CA HIS A 36 -7.46 -2.72 -17.85
C HIS A 36 -6.63 -3.57 -16.86
N ARG A 37 -5.92 -4.61 -17.33
CA ARG A 37 -5.13 -5.55 -16.52
C ARG A 37 -4.13 -4.87 -15.58
N LEU A 38 -3.48 -3.80 -16.04
CA LEU A 38 -2.57 -2.97 -15.22
C LEU A 38 -3.26 -2.34 -14.00
N TYR A 39 -4.56 -2.08 -14.09
CA TYR A 39 -5.32 -1.49 -13.00
C TYR A 39 -5.93 -2.57 -12.09
N ASP A 40 -6.55 -3.61 -12.69
CA ASP A 40 -7.43 -4.56 -11.99
C ASP A 40 -6.70 -5.69 -11.27
N THR A 41 -5.50 -6.05 -11.72
CA THR A 41 -4.74 -7.17 -11.13
C THR A 41 -3.99 -6.79 -9.85
N ARG A 42 -4.02 -5.51 -9.48
CA ARG A 42 -3.30 -4.98 -8.33
C ARG A 42 -4.01 -5.37 -7.04
N ARG A 43 -3.27 -5.96 -6.11
CA ARG A 43 -3.82 -6.44 -4.83
C ARG A 43 -2.86 -6.13 -3.70
N ILE A 44 -3.44 -5.91 -2.53
CA ILE A 44 -2.70 -5.75 -1.28
C ILE A 44 -3.17 -6.83 -0.32
N SER A 45 -2.23 -7.46 0.37
CA SER A 45 -2.51 -8.29 1.53
C SER A 45 -1.59 -7.90 2.68
N VAL A 46 -2.10 -8.03 3.90
CA VAL A 46 -1.32 -7.82 5.13
C VAL A 46 -1.46 -9.08 5.97
N SER A 47 -0.34 -9.71 6.27
CA SER A 47 -0.25 -10.92 7.08
C SER A 47 1.07 -10.94 7.82
N GLU A 48 1.08 -11.35 9.09
CA GLU A 48 2.33 -11.53 9.87
C GLU A 48 3.24 -10.30 9.84
N SER A 49 2.66 -9.11 10.06
CA SER A 49 3.40 -7.83 9.99
C SER A 49 4.08 -7.55 8.65
N ARG A 50 3.61 -8.19 7.56
CA ARG A 50 4.12 -7.99 6.20
C ARG A 50 3.04 -7.46 5.28
N LEU A 51 3.31 -6.33 4.63
CA LEU A 51 2.51 -5.80 3.52
C LEU A 51 3.01 -6.39 2.21
N THR A 52 2.15 -7.12 1.50
CA THR A 52 2.43 -7.65 0.17
C THR A 52 1.64 -6.88 -0.88
N PHE A 53 2.35 -6.25 -1.82
CA PHE A 53 1.77 -5.60 -2.98
C PHE A 53 2.00 -6.43 -4.23
N THR A 54 0.92 -6.99 -4.78
CA THR A 54 0.95 -7.77 -6.03
C THR A 54 0.49 -6.90 -7.17
N HIS A 55 1.24 -6.88 -8.27
CA HIS A 55 0.91 -6.13 -9.47
C HIS A 55 1.58 -6.75 -10.70
N THR A 56 1.17 -6.35 -11.91
CA THR A 56 1.85 -6.80 -13.13
C THR A 56 3.28 -6.28 -13.21
N VAL A 57 4.22 -7.14 -13.59
CA VAL A 57 5.65 -6.78 -13.79
C VAL A 57 5.79 -5.63 -14.79
N TYR A 58 4.89 -5.54 -15.77
CA TYR A 58 4.87 -4.48 -16.78
C TYR A 58 4.91 -3.06 -16.19
N GLU A 59 4.35 -2.84 -15.00
CA GLU A 59 4.37 -1.54 -14.31
C GLU A 59 5.78 -0.98 -14.09
N ARG A 60 6.77 -1.84 -13.82
CA ARG A 60 8.15 -1.42 -13.58
C ARG A 60 8.80 -0.85 -14.83
N PHE A 61 8.53 -1.44 -15.99
CA PHE A 61 9.08 -0.97 -17.26
C PHE A 61 8.57 0.40 -17.67
N LEU A 62 7.36 0.78 -17.22
CA LEU A 62 6.79 2.11 -17.46
C LEU A 62 7.52 3.24 -16.71
N ASP A 63 8.36 2.89 -15.72
CA ASP A 63 9.21 3.83 -15.00
C ASP A 63 10.65 3.90 -15.54
N MET A 64 11.04 2.99 -16.43
CA MET A 64 12.41 2.93 -16.98
C MET A 64 12.68 4.06 -17.98
N LYS A 65 13.91 4.60 -17.98
CA LYS A 65 14.35 5.61 -18.95
C LYS A 65 14.86 4.99 -20.25
N ARG A 66 15.55 3.85 -20.13
CA ARG A 66 16.13 3.10 -21.24
C ARG A 66 15.50 1.73 -21.22
N LEU A 67 14.99 1.31 -22.37
CA LEU A 67 14.51 -0.05 -22.57
C LEU A 67 15.67 -0.94 -23.04
N GLN A 68 15.45 -2.25 -23.02
CA GLN A 68 16.48 -3.24 -23.35
C GLN A 68 16.95 -3.15 -24.82
N ASP A 69 16.07 -2.67 -25.70
CA ASP A 69 16.34 -2.38 -27.12
C ASP A 69 17.13 -1.07 -27.36
N GLY A 70 17.56 -0.39 -26.30
CA GLY A 70 18.27 0.89 -26.38
C GLY A 70 17.34 2.11 -26.53
N THR A 71 16.02 1.91 -26.67
CA THR A 71 15.06 3.01 -26.81
C THR A 71 15.04 3.87 -25.55
N ILE A 72 15.26 5.17 -25.71
CA ILE A 72 15.17 6.15 -24.63
C ILE A 72 13.74 6.67 -24.54
N GLN A 73 13.04 6.35 -23.45
CA GLN A 73 11.72 6.93 -23.19
C GLN A 73 11.86 8.42 -22.88
N ARG A 74 11.22 9.25 -23.71
CA ARG A 74 11.16 10.72 -23.54
C ARG A 74 10.59 11.14 -22.19
N ARG A 75 9.62 10.40 -21.64
CA ARG A 75 9.00 10.71 -20.33
C ARG A 75 8.73 9.45 -19.53
N ARG A 76 9.38 9.34 -18.36
CA ARG A 76 9.07 8.28 -17.37
C ARG A 76 7.66 8.47 -16.84
N ARG A 77 6.85 7.41 -16.82
CA ARG A 77 5.46 7.50 -16.35
C ARG A 77 5.37 7.70 -14.83
N ARG A 78 6.39 7.33 -14.05
CA ARG A 78 6.50 7.50 -12.59
C ARG A 78 5.27 6.96 -11.86
N ILE A 79 4.86 5.75 -12.20
CA ILE A 79 3.64 5.07 -11.73
C ILE A 79 3.91 3.92 -10.77
N HIS A 80 5.15 3.45 -10.64
CA HIS A 80 5.48 2.34 -9.76
C HIS A 80 6.40 2.80 -8.63
N ASN A 81 7.68 3.07 -8.93
CA ASN A 81 8.71 3.36 -7.93
C ASN A 81 8.34 4.55 -7.04
N ARG A 82 7.76 5.61 -7.64
CA ARG A 82 7.32 6.79 -6.87
C ARG A 82 6.34 6.43 -5.76
N PHE A 83 5.38 5.56 -6.03
CA PHE A 83 4.34 5.20 -5.07
C PHE A 83 4.87 4.19 -4.05
N VAL A 84 5.59 3.16 -4.50
CA VAL A 84 6.19 2.16 -3.61
C VAL A 84 7.12 2.82 -2.59
N TYR A 85 8.08 3.64 -3.03
CA TYR A 85 9.00 4.31 -2.11
C TYR A 85 8.35 5.43 -1.30
N GLY A 86 7.31 6.07 -1.83
CA GLY A 86 6.53 7.05 -1.07
C GLY A 86 5.84 6.41 0.13
N HIS A 87 5.14 5.30 -0.10
CA HIS A 87 4.45 4.56 0.97
C HIS A 87 5.43 3.83 1.89
N TYR A 88 6.55 3.31 1.39
CA TYR A 88 7.60 2.76 2.25
C TYR A 88 8.08 3.78 3.30
N ARG A 89 8.35 5.03 2.87
CA ARG A 89 8.76 6.10 3.79
C ARG A 89 7.63 6.50 4.76
N SER A 90 6.40 6.56 4.26
CA SER A 90 5.22 6.80 5.11
C SER A 90 5.12 5.75 6.21
N ILE A 91 5.14 4.46 5.86
CA ILE A 91 5.12 3.35 6.81
C ILE A 91 6.24 3.48 7.84
N ALA A 92 7.49 3.71 7.40
CA ALA A 92 8.61 3.87 8.31
C ALA A 92 8.41 5.02 9.31
N GLY A 93 7.96 6.19 8.84
CA GLY A 93 7.68 7.34 9.70
C GLY A 93 6.56 7.05 10.71
N ARG A 94 5.47 6.44 10.25
CA ARG A 94 4.33 6.09 11.11
C ARG A 94 4.71 5.08 12.17
N LEU A 95 5.44 4.03 11.80
CA LEU A 95 5.92 3.03 12.76
C LEU A 95 6.88 3.61 13.79
N LEU A 96 7.67 4.63 13.42
CA LEU A 96 8.61 5.28 14.30
C LEU A 96 7.94 6.25 15.29
N TYR A 97 6.91 6.99 14.86
CA TYR A 97 6.39 8.12 15.61
C TYR A 97 4.94 7.95 16.13
N GLU A 98 4.12 7.11 15.48
CA GLU A 98 2.68 7.00 15.81
C GLU A 98 2.37 5.90 16.84
N PHE A 99 3.38 5.23 17.40
CA PHE A 99 3.15 4.27 18.48
C PHE A 99 3.13 4.98 19.85
N THR A 100 2.08 5.77 20.09
CA THR A 100 1.88 6.58 21.31
C THR A 100 0.91 5.91 22.29
N GLU A 101 0.83 6.41 23.54
CA GLU A 101 -0.10 5.89 24.54
C GLU A 101 -1.58 6.09 24.12
N GLU A 102 -1.88 7.19 23.44
CA GLU A 102 -3.20 7.45 22.85
C GLU A 102 -3.57 6.36 21.83
N THR A 103 -2.68 6.05 20.89
CA THR A 103 -2.90 4.99 19.91
C THR A 103 -3.00 3.60 20.55
N ILE A 104 -2.25 3.35 21.61
CA ILE A 104 -2.37 2.12 22.40
C ILE A 104 -3.78 2.00 23.00
N GLN A 105 -4.30 3.09 23.55
CA GLN A 105 -5.63 3.12 24.16
C GLN A 105 -6.74 2.95 23.12
N GLU A 106 -6.65 3.62 21.97
CA GLU A 106 -7.56 3.43 20.83
C GLU A 106 -7.59 1.96 20.37
N ILE A 107 -6.42 1.33 20.25
CA ILE A 107 -6.33 -0.08 19.86
C ILE A 107 -6.98 -0.98 20.92
N ARG A 108 -6.75 -0.71 22.22
CA ARG A 108 -7.40 -1.47 23.31
C ARG A 108 -8.92 -1.37 23.22
N GLU A 109 -9.45 -0.18 22.96
CA GLU A 109 -10.89 0.05 22.83
C GLU A 109 -11.47 -0.68 21.61
N SER A 110 -10.78 -0.61 20.46
CA SER A 110 -11.20 -1.34 19.26
C SER A 110 -11.29 -2.86 19.49
N ILE A 111 -10.31 -3.44 20.20
CA ILE A 111 -10.29 -4.87 20.55
C ILE A 111 -11.44 -5.21 21.50
N LYS A 112 -11.73 -4.35 22.48
CA LYS A 112 -12.87 -4.54 23.39
C LYS A 112 -14.19 -4.55 22.61
N GLN A 113 -14.40 -3.61 21.69
CA GLN A 113 -15.60 -3.53 20.86
C GLN A 113 -15.78 -4.76 19.96
N GLU A 114 -14.72 -5.21 19.27
CA GLU A 114 -14.75 -6.43 18.46
C GLU A 114 -15.18 -7.67 19.26
N ASN A 115 -14.69 -7.79 20.51
CA ASN A 115 -15.04 -8.90 21.39
C ASN A 115 -16.48 -8.84 21.91
N HIS A 116 -17.06 -7.65 22.11
CA HIS A 116 -18.46 -7.51 22.51
C HIS A 116 -19.41 -7.84 21.35
N GLY A 117 -19.08 -7.42 20.13
CA GLY A 117 -19.86 -7.77 18.93
C GLY A 117 -19.92 -9.27 18.65
N ARG A 118 -18.87 -10.02 18.99
CA ARG A 118 -18.82 -11.49 18.87
C ARG A 118 -19.59 -12.25 19.95
N LYS A 119 -19.84 -11.66 21.12
CA LYS A 119 -20.60 -12.30 22.21
C LYS A 119 -22.11 -12.17 22.04
N ASN A 120 -22.55 -11.26 21.19
CA ASN A 120 -23.96 -10.97 20.91
C ASN A 120 -24.44 -11.61 19.58
N GLN A 121 -23.66 -12.54 19.03
CA GLN A 121 -24.00 -13.42 17.89
C GLN A 121 -23.98 -14.87 18.38
#